data_AF-A0A8D0GIS8-F1
#
_entry.id   AF-A0A8D0GIS8-F1
#
_cell.length_a   1.000
_cell.length_b   1.000
_cell.length_c   1.000
_cell.angle_alpha   90.00
_cell.angle_beta   90.00
_cell.angle_gamma   90.00
#
_symmetry.space_group_name_H-M   'P 1'
#
loop_
_entity.id
_entity.type
_entity.pdbx_description
1 polymer ?
#
loop_
_entity_poly.entity_id
_entity_poly.type
_entity_poly.pdbx_seq_one_letter_code
_entity_poly.pdbx_strand_id
1 'polypeptide(L)'
;MELQGHIGRFQRQCLGLLTRFGGSDRLRQFKLQDDNAEGDRVSKRDEIELAMQQICANVMEYCQSLMLQCAPTLEHTVCLFTPSLSESTNRDGPRQDTQAPVVPYWRLPGLGIIVYLLKQSANEFFSYYDSHRQNVNKLQNVEQLPPDEIKELCQSVMPAGVDKISTAQKYVLARRRLVKLINNRAKLLSLCCYIIETCLFILWRHLEHYLLYCTPADSQDSFLASRPSFKSRILQDSFSSEPNLDFRSGFNRMSQHDIDQLQIEATNSFGESLQKKLLDIEGLYSKVRSRYTFIQALVRRIRGLLRISRT
;
A
#
# COMPACT_ATOMS: atom_id res chain seq x y z
N MET A 1 28.46 13.77 2.28
CA MET A 1 27.27 14.41 2.88
C MET A 1 26.18 14.71 1.83
N GLU A 2 26.53 15.19 0.64
CA GLU A 2 25.55 15.47 -0.44
C GLU A 2 24.79 14.22 -0.92
N LEU A 3 25.48 13.10 -1.17
CA LEU A 3 24.88 11.85 -1.62
C LEU A 3 23.77 11.36 -0.67
N GLN A 4 23.98 11.47 0.64
CA GLN A 4 23.00 11.10 1.66
C GLN A 4 21.75 11.98 1.60
N GLY A 5 21.93 13.28 1.34
CA GLY A 5 20.83 14.21 1.10
C GLY A 5 20.03 13.87 -0.17
N HIS A 6 20.70 13.41 -1.23
CA HIS A 6 20.04 12.93 -2.45
C HIS A 6 19.25 11.64 -2.21
N ILE A 7 19.82 10.66 -1.49
CA ILE A 7 19.12 9.41 -1.12
C ILE A 7 17.86 9.71 -0.31
N GLY A 8 17.96 10.58 0.70
CA GLY A 8 16.80 10.96 1.51
C GLY A 8 15.68 11.67 0.71
N ARG A 9 16.04 12.51 -0.27
CA ARG A 9 15.06 13.12 -1.19
C ARG A 9 14.39 12.09 -2.09
N PHE A 10 15.18 11.18 -2.66
CA PHE A 10 14.67 10.10 -3.50
C PHE A 10 13.69 9.21 -2.74
N GLN A 11 14.06 8.78 -1.52
CA GLN A 11 13.19 8.00 -0.65
C GLN A 11 11.84 8.69 -0.41
N ARG A 12 11.84 9.98 -0.07
CA ARG A 12 10.60 10.74 0.15
C ARG A 12 9.74 10.87 -1.12
N GLN A 13 10.37 11.03 -2.28
CA GLN A 13 9.67 11.03 -3.56
C GLN A 13 9.03 9.67 -3.85
N CYS A 14 9.73 8.57 -3.57
CA CYS A 14 9.19 7.20 -3.69
C CYS A 14 7.98 7.01 -2.78
N LEU A 15 8.06 7.41 -1.51
CA LEU A 15 6.94 7.29 -0.57
C LEU A 15 5.73 8.15 -0.99
N GLY A 16 5.97 9.33 -1.57
CA GLY A 16 4.92 10.19 -2.11
C GLY A 16 4.12 9.58 -3.26
N LEU A 17 4.65 8.53 -3.92
CA LEU A 17 3.91 7.77 -4.92
C LEU A 17 2.73 6.99 -4.29
N LEU A 18 2.83 6.53 -3.04
CA LEU A 18 1.73 5.83 -2.37
C LEU A 18 0.50 6.73 -2.23
N THR A 19 0.70 8.00 -1.84
CA THR A 19 -0.38 8.99 -1.76
C THR A 19 -0.97 9.31 -3.13
N ARG A 20 -0.19 9.18 -4.21
CA ARG A 20 -0.66 9.45 -5.58
C ARG A 20 -1.38 8.26 -6.20
N PHE A 21 -0.89 7.04 -6.00
CA PHE A 21 -1.32 5.85 -6.73
C PHE A 21 -2.07 4.81 -5.89
N GLY A 22 -2.03 4.91 -4.55
CA GLY A 22 -2.65 3.94 -3.67
C GLY A 22 -4.17 4.07 -3.47
N GLY A 23 -4.84 5.02 -4.15
CA GLY A 23 -6.24 5.37 -3.89
C GLY A 23 -7.21 5.30 -5.08
N SER A 24 -8.47 4.99 -4.76
CA SER A 24 -9.57 4.77 -5.72
C SER A 24 -10.03 6.02 -6.47
N ASP A 25 -9.81 7.21 -5.91
CA ASP A 25 -10.30 8.48 -6.49
C ASP A 25 -9.71 8.80 -7.86
N ARG A 26 -8.60 8.17 -8.24
CA ARG A 26 -7.97 8.41 -9.54
C ARG A 26 -8.53 7.54 -10.66
N LEU A 27 -9.07 6.36 -10.36
CA LEU A 27 -9.88 5.63 -11.34
C LEU A 27 -11.10 6.48 -11.76
N ARG A 28 -11.61 7.34 -10.86
CA ARG A 28 -12.63 8.35 -11.18
C ARG A 28 -12.11 9.53 -12.00
N GLN A 29 -10.87 9.99 -11.78
CA GLN A 29 -10.26 11.05 -12.60
C GLN A 29 -10.01 10.60 -14.05
N PHE A 30 -9.60 9.34 -14.26
CA PHE A 30 -9.48 8.77 -15.62
C PHE A 30 -10.84 8.60 -16.30
N LYS A 31 -11.92 8.29 -15.56
CA LYS A 31 -13.29 8.26 -16.13
C LYS A 31 -13.72 9.61 -16.71
N LEU A 32 -13.25 10.74 -16.17
CA LEU A 32 -13.63 12.09 -16.62
C LEU A 32 -12.83 12.58 -17.83
N GLN A 33 -11.63 12.03 -18.08
CA GLN A 33 -10.76 12.47 -19.18
C GLN A 33 -10.99 11.66 -20.47
N ASP A 34 -11.66 10.51 -20.39
CA ASP A 34 -11.74 9.50 -21.45
C ASP A 34 -13.09 9.47 -22.22
N ASP A 35 -13.92 10.50 -22.06
CA ASP A 35 -15.19 10.62 -22.81
C ASP A 35 -15.00 10.79 -24.34
N ASN A 36 -13.76 10.96 -24.83
CA ASN A 36 -13.47 11.34 -26.22
C ASN A 36 -12.94 10.23 -27.17
N ALA A 37 -12.76 8.95 -26.78
CA ALA A 37 -12.21 7.93 -27.70
C ALA A 37 -12.84 6.52 -27.56
N GLU A 38 -13.86 6.17 -28.34
CA GLU A 38 -14.74 4.99 -28.10
C GLU A 38 -14.19 3.58 -28.43
N GLY A 39 -13.04 3.43 -29.09
CA GLY A 39 -12.63 2.11 -29.63
C GLY A 39 -11.77 1.21 -28.73
N ASP A 40 -11.05 1.76 -27.74
CA ASP A 40 -9.97 1.06 -27.00
C ASP A 40 -9.99 1.30 -25.48
N ARG A 41 -11.11 1.79 -24.94
CA ARG A 41 -11.24 2.29 -23.55
C ARG A 41 -10.99 1.19 -22.50
N VAL A 42 -11.48 -0.03 -22.77
CA VAL A 42 -11.43 -1.12 -21.78
C VAL A 42 -10.02 -1.70 -21.64
N SER A 43 -9.28 -1.86 -22.74
CA SER A 43 -7.90 -2.39 -22.68
C SER A 43 -6.95 -1.39 -22.03
N LYS A 44 -7.04 -0.10 -22.39
CA LYS A 44 -6.22 0.95 -21.79
C LYS A 44 -6.48 1.12 -20.30
N ARG A 45 -7.74 1.04 -19.87
CA ARG A 45 -8.10 1.11 -18.45
C ARG A 45 -7.50 -0.05 -17.65
N ASP A 46 -7.60 -1.27 -18.17
CA ASP A 46 -7.01 -2.45 -17.53
C ASP A 46 -5.47 -2.34 -17.43
N GLU A 47 -4.81 -1.76 -18.43
CA GLU A 47 -3.36 -1.51 -18.43
C GLU A 47 -2.95 -0.43 -17.41
N ILE A 48 -3.69 0.67 -17.34
CA ILE A 48 -3.46 1.73 -16.36
C ILE A 48 -3.65 1.18 -14.94
N GLU A 49 -4.73 0.42 -14.71
CA GLU A 49 -4.99 -0.22 -13.41
C GLU A 49 -3.83 -1.14 -13.01
N LEU A 50 -3.35 -1.97 -13.94
CA LEU A 50 -2.19 -2.84 -13.69
C LEU A 50 -0.93 -2.04 -13.36
N ALA A 51 -0.64 -0.98 -14.13
CA ALA A 51 0.53 -0.13 -13.90
C ALA A 51 0.47 0.56 -12.53
N MET A 52 -0.70 1.03 -12.10
CA MET A 52 -0.89 1.64 -10.78
C MET A 52 -0.60 0.65 -9.65
N GLN A 53 -1.13 -0.58 -9.75
CA GLN A 53 -0.86 -1.63 -8.76
C GLN A 53 0.61 -2.03 -8.73
N GLN A 54 1.29 -2.05 -9.87
CA GLN A 54 2.73 -2.30 -9.95
C GLN A 54 3.54 -1.18 -9.28
N ILE A 55 3.18 0.09 -9.47
CA ILE A 55 3.82 1.21 -8.78
C ILE A 55 3.69 1.04 -7.26
N CYS A 56 2.48 0.76 -6.77
CA CYS A 56 2.25 0.51 -5.34
C CYS A 56 3.10 -0.66 -4.84
N ALA A 57 3.07 -1.80 -5.53
CA ALA A 57 3.86 -2.98 -5.15
C ALA A 57 5.37 -2.68 -5.10
N ASN A 58 5.92 -1.98 -6.09
CA ASN A 58 7.35 -1.63 -6.13
C ASN A 58 7.75 -0.69 -4.99
N VAL A 59 6.90 0.29 -4.66
CA VAL A 59 7.17 1.20 -3.54
C VAL A 59 7.08 0.44 -2.21
N MET A 60 6.14 -0.49 -2.08
CA MET A 60 6.02 -1.34 -0.89
C MET A 60 7.24 -2.27 -0.75
N GLU A 61 7.72 -2.87 -1.85
CA GLU A 61 8.95 -3.66 -1.89
C GLU A 61 10.18 -2.86 -1.46
N TYR A 62 10.29 -1.62 -1.95
CA TYR A 62 11.33 -0.70 -1.54
C TYR A 62 11.28 -0.43 -0.02
N CYS A 63 10.09 -0.16 0.52
CA CYS A 63 9.92 0.06 1.96
C CYS A 63 10.32 -1.19 2.78
N GLN A 64 9.88 -2.37 2.35
CA GLN A 64 10.24 -3.63 3.00
C GLN A 64 11.76 -3.85 2.98
N SER A 65 12.41 -3.64 1.83
CA SER A 65 13.85 -3.81 1.66
C SER A 65 14.65 -2.90 2.60
N LEU A 66 14.27 -1.63 2.69
CA LEU A 66 14.90 -0.69 3.62
C LEU A 66 14.75 -1.13 5.08
N MET A 67 13.56 -1.61 5.46
CA MET A 67 13.31 -2.06 6.83
C MET A 67 14.08 -3.33 7.18
N LEU A 68 14.28 -4.25 6.22
CA LEU A 68 15.04 -5.49 6.43
C LEU A 68 16.55 -5.23 6.50
N GLN A 69 17.09 -4.35 5.65
CA GLN A 69 18.52 -4.05 5.62
C GLN A 69 19.00 -3.33 6.88
N CYS A 70 18.14 -2.49 7.47
CA CYS A 70 18.50 -1.66 8.61
C CYS A 70 18.11 -2.28 9.97
N ALA A 71 17.70 -3.55 10.01
CA ALA A 71 17.27 -4.24 11.23
C ALA A 71 18.25 -5.31 11.78
N PRO A 72 19.57 -5.06 11.92
CA PRO A 72 20.47 -6.03 12.57
C PRO A 72 20.27 -6.10 14.11
N THR A 73 19.64 -5.09 14.73
CA THR A 73 19.31 -5.08 16.17
C THR A 73 17.84 -4.74 16.40
N LEU A 74 17.11 -5.55 17.16
CA LEU A 74 15.65 -5.44 17.40
C LEU A 74 15.19 -4.06 17.93
N GLU A 75 16.09 -3.28 18.51
CA GLU A 75 15.82 -1.98 19.15
C GLU A 75 15.71 -0.82 18.15
N HIS A 76 16.20 -0.99 16.91
CA HIS A 76 16.26 0.08 15.91
C HIS A 76 15.47 -0.29 14.65
N THR A 77 14.18 0.05 14.63
CA THR A 77 13.37 0.02 13.39
C THR A 77 13.63 1.30 12.61
N VAL A 78 13.88 1.20 11.30
CA VAL A 78 13.83 2.37 10.41
C VAL A 78 12.40 2.81 10.24
N CYS A 79 12.10 3.97 10.79
CA CYS A 79 10.78 4.57 10.68
C CYS A 79 10.65 5.34 9.37
N LEU A 80 9.90 4.75 8.44
CA LEU A 80 9.59 5.34 7.13
C LEU A 80 8.34 6.21 7.18
N PHE A 81 7.47 5.96 8.16
CA PHE A 81 6.17 6.62 8.32
C PHE A 81 6.02 7.22 9.70
N THR A 82 5.45 8.42 9.82
CA THR A 82 5.19 9.04 11.11
C THR A 82 4.09 8.29 11.89
N PRO A 83 4.05 8.39 13.23
CA PRO A 83 3.08 7.72 14.10
C PRO A 83 1.70 8.39 14.06
N SER A 84 1.19 8.65 12.87
CA SER A 84 -0.09 9.33 12.66
C SER A 84 -0.93 8.52 11.68
N LEU A 85 -2.13 8.16 12.10
CA LEU A 85 -3.13 7.51 11.24
C LEU A 85 -4.15 8.51 10.71
N SER A 86 -4.05 9.78 11.11
CA SER A 86 -4.90 10.84 10.58
C SER A 86 -4.70 10.97 9.07
N GLU A 87 -5.83 11.05 8.38
CA GLU A 87 -5.86 11.10 6.93
C GLU A 87 -5.33 12.44 6.43
N SER A 88 -4.16 12.44 5.81
CA SER A 88 -3.85 13.47 4.80
C SER A 88 -4.68 13.30 3.52
N THR A 89 -5.59 12.31 3.49
CA THR A 89 -6.50 11.98 2.40
C THR A 89 -7.89 12.60 2.54
N ASN A 90 -8.13 13.48 3.52
CA ASN A 90 -9.31 14.35 3.56
C ASN A 90 -9.38 15.23 2.30
N ARG A 91 -9.96 14.66 1.25
CA ARG A 91 -10.33 15.33 0.01
C ARG A 91 -11.81 15.10 -0.31
N ASP A 92 -12.60 14.76 0.70
CA ASP A 92 -14.06 14.78 0.69
C ASP A 92 -14.56 16.21 0.91
N GLY A 93 -14.46 17.03 -0.13
CA GLY A 93 -15.04 18.36 -0.16
C GLY A 93 -15.34 18.76 -1.61
N PRO A 94 -16.57 19.19 -1.95
CA PRO A 94 -16.86 19.71 -3.27
C PRO A 94 -16.32 21.13 -3.35
N ARG A 95 -15.43 21.37 -4.32
CA ARG A 95 -14.80 22.65 -4.72
C ARG A 95 -13.50 23.00 -4.00
N GLN A 96 -12.38 22.92 -4.73
CA GLN A 96 -11.51 24.08 -4.97
C GLN A 96 -10.50 23.75 -6.07
N ASP A 97 -10.66 24.43 -7.20
CA ASP A 97 -9.57 24.75 -8.13
C ASP A 97 -8.56 25.63 -7.39
N THR A 98 -7.69 25.04 -6.59
CA THR A 98 -6.48 25.71 -6.09
C THR A 98 -5.48 24.62 -5.73
N GLN A 99 -4.30 24.71 -6.34
CA GLN A 99 -3.07 23.92 -6.14
C GLN A 99 -3.15 22.95 -4.95
N ALA A 100 -3.12 21.64 -5.23
CA ALA A 100 -2.98 20.61 -4.21
C ALA A 100 -1.87 21.05 -3.23
N PRO A 101 -2.13 21.15 -1.91
CA PRO A 101 -1.09 21.52 -0.97
C PRO A 101 -0.02 20.44 -1.07
N VAL A 102 1.10 20.82 -1.68
CA VAL A 102 2.28 19.98 -1.80
C VAL A 102 2.67 19.67 -0.37
N VAL A 103 2.44 18.42 0.09
CA VAL A 103 3.02 17.95 1.35
C VAL A 103 4.48 18.36 1.29
N PRO A 104 4.97 19.19 2.23
CA PRO A 104 6.34 19.67 2.16
C PRO A 104 7.24 18.46 1.99
N TYR A 105 8.07 18.46 0.94
CA TYR A 105 8.96 17.34 0.56
C TYR A 105 9.99 16.96 1.65
N TRP A 106 9.91 17.66 2.79
CA TRP A 106 10.67 17.46 4.01
C TRP A 106 9.95 16.58 5.04
N ARG A 107 8.62 16.43 5.00
CA ARG A 107 7.86 15.61 5.96
C ARG A 107 7.65 14.19 5.45
N LEU A 108 7.89 13.21 6.33
CA LEU A 108 7.54 11.81 6.08
C LEU A 108 6.00 11.65 6.09
N PRO A 109 5.44 10.76 5.26
CA PRO A 109 4.01 10.43 5.32
C PRO A 109 3.67 9.73 6.63
N GLY A 110 2.42 9.86 7.09
CA GLY A 110 1.93 9.12 8.25
C GLY A 110 1.58 7.68 7.93
N LEU A 111 1.54 6.83 8.96
CA LEU A 111 1.06 5.44 8.87
C LEU A 111 -0.35 5.31 8.28
N GLY A 112 -1.14 6.40 8.33
CA GLY A 112 -2.47 6.45 7.73
C GLY A 112 -2.49 5.99 6.27
N ILE A 113 -1.45 6.30 5.48
CA ILE A 113 -1.38 5.86 4.07
C ILE A 113 -1.28 4.34 3.92
N ILE A 114 -0.60 3.67 4.87
CA ILE A 114 -0.44 2.21 4.87
C ILE A 114 -1.77 1.54 5.22
N VAL A 115 -2.48 2.08 6.21
CA VAL A 115 -3.81 1.57 6.58
C VAL A 115 -4.83 1.82 5.47
N TYR A 116 -4.77 2.98 4.83
CA TYR A 116 -5.60 3.29 3.67
C TYR A 116 -5.34 2.30 2.53
N LEU A 117 -4.08 2.12 2.13
CA LEU A 117 -3.70 1.19 1.06
C LEU A 117 -4.12 -0.24 1.40
N LEU A 118 -3.93 -0.69 2.64
CA LEU A 118 -4.37 -2.00 3.11
C LEU A 118 -5.88 -2.21 2.92
N LYS A 119 -6.70 -1.24 3.36
CA LYS A 119 -8.16 -1.28 3.21
C LYS A 119 -8.56 -1.28 1.73
N GLN A 120 -7.90 -0.44 0.94
CA GLN A 120 -8.19 -0.29 -0.48
C GLN A 120 -7.86 -1.57 -1.26
N SER A 121 -6.66 -2.12 -1.07
CA SER A 121 -6.28 -3.39 -1.67
C SER A 121 -7.19 -4.52 -1.22
N ALA A 122 -7.56 -4.59 0.07
CA ALA A 122 -8.51 -5.59 0.54
C ALA A 122 -9.88 -5.47 -0.14
N ASN A 123 -10.34 -4.26 -0.47
CA ASN A 123 -11.58 -4.04 -1.25
C ASN A 123 -11.44 -4.48 -2.71
N GLU A 124 -10.36 -4.05 -3.37
CA GLU A 124 -10.09 -4.35 -4.78
C GLU A 124 -9.89 -5.86 -5.02
N PHE A 125 -9.30 -6.56 -4.05
CA PHE A 125 -9.09 -8.00 -4.13
C PHE A 125 -10.37 -8.76 -4.50
N PHE A 126 -11.48 -8.51 -3.79
CA PHE A 126 -12.73 -9.25 -4.05
C PHE A 126 -13.30 -8.92 -5.43
N SER A 127 -13.20 -7.67 -5.87
CA SER A 127 -13.59 -7.27 -7.23
C SER A 127 -12.77 -8.01 -8.30
N TYR A 128 -11.45 -8.10 -8.12
CA TYR A 128 -10.58 -8.84 -9.02
C TYR A 128 -10.84 -10.34 -8.98
N TYR A 129 -11.12 -10.90 -7.81
CA TYR A 129 -11.38 -12.32 -7.61
C TYR A 129 -12.69 -12.74 -8.29
N ASP A 130 -13.75 -11.97 -8.08
CA ASP A 130 -15.05 -12.22 -8.71
C ASP A 130 -14.96 -12.08 -10.23
N SER A 131 -14.31 -11.02 -10.72
CA SER A 131 -14.07 -10.83 -12.16
C SER A 131 -13.25 -11.97 -12.76
N HIS A 132 -12.20 -12.42 -12.08
CA HIS A 132 -11.39 -13.56 -12.51
C HIS A 132 -12.23 -14.84 -12.60
N ARG A 133 -13.01 -15.16 -11.56
CA ARG A 133 -13.88 -16.33 -11.51
C ARG A 133 -14.95 -16.30 -12.61
N GLN A 134 -15.56 -15.15 -12.84
CA GLN A 134 -16.53 -14.96 -13.92
C GLN A 134 -15.89 -15.19 -15.29
N ASN A 135 -14.70 -14.62 -15.55
CA ASN A 135 -14.02 -14.80 -16.83
C ASN A 135 -13.58 -16.26 -17.07
N VAL A 136 -13.17 -16.98 -16.02
CA VAL A 136 -12.86 -18.42 -16.10
C VAL A 136 -14.11 -19.22 -16.46
N ASN A 137 -15.24 -18.94 -15.82
CA ASN A 137 -16.51 -19.60 -16.14
C ASN A 137 -16.93 -19.33 -17.61
N LYS A 138 -16.86 -18.07 -18.04
CA LYS A 138 -17.12 -17.67 -19.44
C LYS A 138 -16.21 -18.41 -20.43
N LEU A 139 -14.93 -18.62 -20.09
CA LEU A 139 -14.00 -19.35 -20.96
C LEU A 139 -14.35 -20.84 -21.07
N GLN A 140 -14.79 -21.45 -19.97
CA GLN A 140 -15.23 -22.85 -19.95
C GLN A 140 -16.51 -23.05 -20.77
N ASN A 141 -17.44 -22.08 -20.71
CA ASN A 141 -18.75 -22.15 -21.34
C ASN A 141 -18.90 -21.21 -22.56
N VAL A 142 -17.82 -20.92 -23.27
CA VAL A 142 -17.80 -19.86 -24.31
C VAL A 142 -18.82 -20.07 -25.42
N GLU A 143 -19.12 -21.32 -25.78
CA GLU A 143 -20.08 -21.66 -26.84
C GLU A 143 -21.53 -21.41 -26.41
N GLN A 144 -21.78 -21.32 -25.10
CA GLN A 144 -23.09 -21.07 -24.50
C GLN A 144 -23.33 -19.58 -24.19
N LEU A 145 -22.35 -18.71 -24.47
CA LEU A 145 -22.50 -17.27 -24.23
C LEU A 145 -23.48 -16.64 -25.23
N PRO A 146 -24.19 -15.58 -24.83
CA PRO A 146 -25.04 -14.81 -25.73
C PRO A 146 -24.25 -14.29 -26.95
N PRO A 147 -24.86 -14.25 -28.16
CA PRO A 147 -24.20 -13.74 -29.36
C PRO A 147 -23.67 -12.31 -29.21
N ASP A 148 -24.38 -11.45 -28.48
CA ASP A 148 -23.99 -10.07 -28.22
C ASP A 148 -22.70 -10.00 -27.38
N GLU A 149 -22.57 -10.87 -26.39
CA GLU A 149 -21.37 -10.96 -25.55
C GLU A 149 -20.17 -11.49 -26.33
N ILE A 150 -20.38 -12.49 -27.20
CA ILE A 150 -19.34 -12.98 -28.12
C ILE A 150 -18.90 -11.87 -29.07
N LYS A 151 -19.85 -11.07 -29.58
CA LYS A 151 -19.56 -9.93 -30.44
C LYS A 151 -18.70 -8.89 -29.72
N GLU A 152 -19.04 -8.53 -28.49
CA GLU A 152 -18.27 -7.58 -27.66
C GLU A 152 -16.83 -8.09 -27.41
N LEU A 153 -16.68 -9.36 -27.03
CA LEU A 153 -15.37 -9.98 -26.82
C LEU A 153 -14.52 -9.95 -28.09
N CYS A 154 -15.12 -10.19 -29.27
CA CYS A 154 -14.43 -10.13 -30.54
C CYS A 154 -14.05 -8.70 -30.94
N GLN A 155 -14.96 -7.73 -30.75
CA GLN A 155 -14.73 -6.32 -31.07
C GLN A 155 -13.53 -5.74 -30.32
N SER A 156 -13.33 -6.17 -29.07
CA SER A 156 -12.17 -5.76 -28.27
C SER A 156 -10.82 -6.25 -28.82
N VAL A 157 -10.81 -7.27 -29.69
CA VAL A 157 -9.60 -7.80 -30.34
C VAL A 157 -9.51 -7.30 -31.78
N MET A 158 -10.65 -7.16 -32.44
CA MET A 158 -10.77 -6.77 -33.84
C MET A 158 -11.92 -5.75 -33.96
N PRO A 159 -11.63 -4.44 -33.86
CA PRO A 159 -12.66 -3.39 -33.79
C PRO A 159 -13.56 -3.29 -35.02
N ALA A 160 -13.08 -3.74 -36.19
CA ALA A 160 -13.82 -3.72 -37.44
C ALA A 160 -13.90 -5.12 -38.06
N GLY A 161 -15.04 -5.44 -38.69
CA GLY A 161 -15.19 -6.69 -39.46
C GLY A 161 -15.59 -7.93 -38.65
N VAL A 162 -16.01 -7.79 -37.39
CA VAL A 162 -16.51 -8.91 -36.57
C VAL A 162 -17.72 -9.61 -37.20
N ASP A 163 -18.58 -8.88 -37.89
CA ASP A 163 -19.74 -9.46 -38.56
C ASP A 163 -19.38 -10.26 -39.83
N LYS A 164 -18.15 -10.10 -40.36
CA LYS A 164 -17.68 -10.76 -41.59
C LYS A 164 -16.97 -12.09 -41.34
N ILE A 165 -16.66 -12.42 -40.09
CA ILE A 165 -15.95 -13.65 -39.73
C ILE A 165 -16.90 -14.78 -39.35
N SER A 166 -16.44 -16.01 -39.58
CA SER A 166 -17.20 -17.22 -39.25
C SER A 166 -17.44 -17.36 -37.74
N THR A 167 -18.50 -18.08 -37.37
CA THR A 167 -18.81 -18.37 -35.95
C THR A 167 -17.66 -19.06 -35.22
N ALA A 168 -16.97 -20.00 -35.89
CA ALA A 168 -15.79 -20.66 -35.34
C ALA A 168 -14.66 -19.65 -35.04
N GLN A 169 -14.40 -18.71 -35.95
CA GLN A 169 -13.42 -17.64 -35.73
C GLN A 169 -13.83 -16.70 -34.59
N LYS A 170 -15.12 -16.38 -34.45
CA LYS A 170 -15.64 -15.59 -33.32
C LYS A 170 -15.34 -16.28 -31.98
N TYR A 171 -15.59 -17.58 -31.85
CA TYR A 171 -15.27 -18.31 -30.62
C TYR A 171 -13.77 -18.33 -30.33
N VAL A 172 -12.91 -18.49 -31.34
CA VAL A 172 -11.45 -18.44 -31.15
C VAL A 172 -11.00 -17.07 -30.64
N LEU A 173 -11.53 -15.97 -31.21
CA LEU A 173 -11.22 -14.62 -30.75
C LEU A 173 -11.75 -14.34 -29.34
N ALA A 174 -12.97 -14.77 -29.03
CA ALA A 174 -13.55 -14.66 -27.70
C ALA A 174 -12.73 -15.42 -26.64
N ARG A 175 -12.36 -16.67 -26.91
CA ARG A 175 -11.44 -17.46 -26.04
C ARG A 175 -10.13 -16.72 -25.83
N ARG A 176 -9.51 -16.19 -26.89
CA ARG A 176 -8.26 -15.42 -26.80
C ARG A 176 -8.40 -14.17 -25.92
N ARG A 177 -9.51 -13.43 -26.04
CA ARG A 177 -9.78 -12.26 -25.19
C ARG A 177 -9.97 -12.67 -23.73
N LEU A 178 -10.78 -13.70 -23.46
CA LEU A 178 -11.03 -14.19 -22.12
C LEU A 178 -9.73 -14.64 -21.42
N VAL A 179 -8.84 -15.34 -22.13
CA VAL A 179 -7.52 -15.72 -21.59
C VAL A 179 -6.70 -14.47 -21.20
N LYS A 180 -6.70 -13.40 -22.02
CA LYS A 180 -6.03 -12.15 -21.66
C LYS A 180 -6.63 -11.51 -20.40
N LEU A 181 -7.97 -11.47 -20.30
CA LEU A 181 -8.68 -10.91 -19.14
C LEU A 181 -8.39 -11.71 -17.86
N ILE A 182 -8.41 -13.04 -17.94
CA ILE A 182 -8.07 -13.94 -16.82
C ILE A 182 -6.63 -13.68 -16.35
N ASN A 183 -5.67 -13.67 -17.28
CA ASN A 183 -4.27 -13.41 -16.96
C ASN A 183 -4.06 -12.03 -16.34
N ASN A 184 -4.78 -11.00 -16.83
CA ASN A 184 -4.72 -9.66 -16.25
C ASN A 184 -5.23 -9.65 -14.81
N ARG A 185 -6.40 -10.23 -14.55
CA ARG A 185 -6.98 -10.30 -13.20
C ARG A 185 -6.12 -11.16 -12.26
N ALA A 186 -5.51 -12.23 -12.75
CA ALA A 186 -4.56 -13.04 -11.96
C ALA A 186 -3.32 -12.23 -11.53
N LYS A 187 -2.77 -11.37 -12.41
CA LYS A 187 -1.67 -10.46 -12.06
C LYS A 187 -2.10 -9.44 -11.01
N LEU A 188 -3.26 -8.82 -11.19
CA LEU A 188 -3.82 -7.86 -10.23
C LEU A 188 -4.05 -8.51 -8.85
N LEU A 189 -4.59 -9.72 -8.79
CA LEU A 189 -4.75 -10.48 -7.56
C LEU A 189 -3.40 -10.74 -6.87
N SER A 190 -2.38 -11.13 -7.64
CA SER A 190 -1.03 -11.36 -7.10
C SER A 190 -0.41 -10.09 -6.51
N LEU A 191 -0.53 -8.96 -7.21
CA LEU A 191 -0.03 -7.66 -6.74
C LEU A 191 -0.78 -7.20 -5.50
N CYS A 192 -2.12 -7.34 -5.51
CA CYS A 192 -2.97 -6.97 -4.40
C CYS A 192 -2.64 -7.74 -3.12
N CYS A 193 -2.51 -9.07 -3.19
CA CYS A 193 -2.08 -9.87 -2.04
C CYS A 193 -0.69 -9.47 -1.54
N TYR A 194 0.26 -9.23 -2.45
CA TYR A 194 1.60 -8.79 -2.08
C TYR A 194 1.59 -7.43 -1.35
N ILE A 195 0.81 -6.47 -1.84
CA ILE A 195 0.63 -5.17 -1.19
C ILE A 195 0.02 -5.36 0.21
N ILE A 196 -1.02 -6.19 0.34
CA ILE A 196 -1.65 -6.50 1.64
C ILE A 196 -0.63 -7.08 2.64
N GLU A 197 0.11 -8.11 2.23
CA GLU A 197 1.14 -8.76 3.07
C GLU A 197 2.18 -7.73 3.53
N THR A 198 2.64 -6.88 2.61
CA THR A 198 3.67 -5.89 2.89
C THR A 198 3.15 -4.74 3.76
N CYS A 199 1.92 -4.27 3.54
CA CYS A 199 1.25 -3.29 4.39
C CYS A 199 1.16 -3.80 5.84
N LEU A 200 0.73 -5.06 6.03
CA LEU A 200 0.63 -5.66 7.36
C LEU A 200 2.00 -5.77 8.04
N PHE A 201 3.04 -6.15 7.30
CA PHE A 201 4.40 -6.21 7.83
C PHE A 201 4.89 -4.83 8.29
N ILE A 202 4.78 -3.82 7.43
CA ILE A 202 5.20 -2.44 7.72
C ILE A 202 4.42 -1.90 8.92
N LEU A 203 3.09 -2.06 8.92
CA LEU A 203 2.22 -1.61 10.00
C LEU A 203 2.60 -2.26 11.33
N TRP A 204 2.77 -3.59 11.35
CA TRP A 204 3.20 -4.31 12.54
C TRP A 204 4.53 -3.76 13.08
N ARG A 205 5.55 -3.62 12.23
CA ARG A 205 6.88 -3.16 12.64
C ARG A 205 6.90 -1.73 13.17
N HIS A 206 6.10 -0.83 12.58
CA HIS A 206 6.00 0.54 13.09
C HIS A 206 5.20 0.62 14.40
N LEU A 207 4.08 -0.12 14.51
CA LEU A 207 3.31 -0.17 15.75
C LEU A 207 4.13 -0.77 16.89
N GLU A 208 4.90 -1.84 16.61
CA GLU A 208 5.82 -2.43 17.58
C GLU A 208 6.86 -1.39 18.06
N HIS A 209 7.45 -0.62 17.15
CA HIS A 209 8.38 0.44 17.50
C HIS A 209 7.72 1.55 18.35
N TYR A 210 6.59 2.10 17.90
CA TYR A 210 5.95 3.21 18.58
C TYR A 210 5.35 2.83 19.94
N LEU A 211 4.73 1.65 20.04
CA LEU A 211 4.04 1.22 21.27
C LEU A 211 4.97 0.55 22.28
N LEU A 212 6.08 -0.09 21.87
CA LEU A 212 6.96 -0.81 22.79
C LEU A 212 8.29 -0.13 23.03
N TYR A 213 8.92 0.43 21.99
CA TYR A 213 10.31 0.90 22.06
C TYR A 213 10.45 2.43 22.13
N CYS A 214 9.42 3.19 21.77
CA CYS A 214 9.46 4.65 21.86
C CYS A 214 9.29 5.12 23.32
N THR A 215 10.29 5.83 23.83
CA THR A 215 10.24 6.54 25.13
C THR A 215 9.68 7.95 24.91
N PRO A 216 8.55 8.32 25.55
CA PRO A 216 7.94 9.65 25.37
C PRO A 216 8.88 10.75 25.88
N ALA A 217 8.90 11.90 25.22
CA ALA A 217 9.75 13.02 25.65
C ALA A 217 9.41 13.54 27.06
N ASP A 218 8.13 13.45 27.44
CA ASP A 218 7.63 13.90 28.75
C ASP A 218 8.16 13.06 29.92
N SER A 219 8.66 11.84 29.64
CA SER A 219 9.24 10.94 30.65
C SER A 219 10.69 11.27 31.01
N GLN A 220 11.41 12.03 30.17
CA GLN A 220 12.81 12.42 30.44
C GLN A 220 12.94 13.71 31.27
N ASP A 221 11.92 14.58 31.27
CA ASP A 221 11.93 15.81 32.06
C ASP A 221 11.67 15.55 33.57
N SER A 222 11.22 14.34 33.93
CA SER A 222 10.94 13.98 35.34
C SER A 222 12.16 13.53 36.16
N PHE A 223 13.33 13.27 35.55
CA PHE A 223 14.52 12.77 36.27
C PHE A 223 15.80 13.60 36.12
N LEU A 224 15.79 14.70 35.35
CA LEU A 224 17.00 15.50 35.08
C LEU A 224 16.88 16.98 35.47
N ALA A 225 15.96 17.34 36.36
CA ALA A 225 15.98 18.63 37.06
C ALA A 225 16.81 18.59 38.35
N SER A 226 18.01 17.97 38.33
CA SER A 226 19.03 18.18 39.38
C SER A 226 20.40 17.60 38.98
N ARG A 227 21.14 18.32 38.13
CA ARG A 227 22.61 18.47 38.30
C ARG A 227 23.17 19.55 37.38
N PRO A 228 24.03 20.45 37.89
CA PRO A 228 24.62 21.50 37.06
C PRO A 228 25.64 20.89 36.09
N SER A 229 25.50 21.26 34.83
CA SER A 229 26.35 20.88 33.72
C SER A 229 27.78 21.39 33.93
N PHE A 230 28.75 20.48 34.09
CA PHE A 230 30.17 20.81 33.95
C PHE A 230 30.53 20.83 32.47
N LYS A 231 30.95 22.00 31.99
CA LYS A 231 31.69 22.18 30.74
C LYS A 231 32.92 21.27 30.73
N SER A 232 33.08 20.46 29.69
CA SER A 232 34.40 20.01 29.24
C SER A 232 34.46 20.06 27.72
N ARG A 233 35.42 20.86 27.25
CA ARG A 233 35.77 21.11 25.86
C ARG A 233 37.03 20.28 25.62
N ILE A 234 36.95 19.13 24.94
CA ILE A 234 38.15 18.42 24.45
C ILE A 234 37.87 17.83 23.06
N LEU A 235 38.62 18.34 22.09
CA LEU A 235 38.90 17.77 20.78
C LEU A 235 39.73 16.48 20.95
N GLN A 236 39.32 15.37 20.35
CA GLN A 236 40.26 14.46 19.68
C GLN A 236 39.56 13.43 18.79
N ASP A 237 40.05 13.38 17.56
CA ASP A 237 39.88 12.36 16.52
C ASP A 237 39.84 10.93 17.05
N SER A 238 38.96 10.10 16.48
CA SER A 238 39.28 8.72 16.13
C SER A 238 38.31 8.15 15.10
N PHE A 239 38.92 7.63 14.05
CA PHE A 239 38.34 6.96 12.90
C PHE A 239 37.64 5.66 13.31
N SER A 240 36.32 5.59 13.16
CA SER A 240 35.59 4.34 13.05
C SER A 240 34.27 4.57 12.31
N SER A 241 34.25 4.08 11.08
CA SER A 241 33.18 4.17 10.09
C SER A 241 31.93 3.42 10.54
N GLU A 242 30.83 4.13 10.73
CA GLU A 242 29.44 3.62 10.70
C GLU A 242 28.57 4.75 10.14
N PRO A 243 27.89 4.57 9.00
CA PRO A 243 27.05 5.61 8.41
C PRO A 243 25.73 5.64 9.18
N ASN A 244 25.74 6.29 10.34
CA ASN A 244 24.52 6.58 11.09
C ASN A 244 23.60 7.43 10.20
N LEU A 245 22.61 6.76 9.63
CA LEU A 245 21.38 7.34 9.12
C LEU A 245 20.82 8.24 10.22
N ASP A 246 21.08 9.56 10.14
CA ASP A 246 20.54 10.61 11.01
C ASP A 246 19.01 10.75 10.84
N PHE A 247 18.28 9.67 11.06
CA PHE A 247 16.83 9.56 11.10
C PHE A 247 16.29 9.84 12.51
N ARG A 248 17.15 9.88 13.53
CA ARG A 248 16.78 10.24 14.91
C ARG A 248 16.34 11.69 15.05
N SER A 249 16.82 12.59 14.18
CA SER A 249 16.61 14.04 14.34
C SER A 249 15.21 14.54 13.92
N GLY A 250 14.38 13.70 13.28
CA GLY A 250 13.02 14.06 12.85
C GLY A 250 11.90 13.56 13.77
N PHE A 251 12.20 12.61 14.68
CA PHE A 251 11.31 12.20 15.77
C PHE A 251 11.41 13.25 16.87
N ASN A 252 10.94 14.46 16.57
CA ASN A 252 10.66 15.48 17.56
C ASN A 252 9.82 14.82 18.66
N ARG A 253 10.45 14.63 19.82
CA ARG A 253 9.83 14.52 21.14
C ARG A 253 8.37 14.07 21.09
N MET A 254 8.14 12.81 20.78
CA MET A 254 6.78 12.26 20.73
C MET A 254 6.21 12.31 22.14
N SER A 255 5.06 12.96 22.30
CA SER A 255 4.39 13.06 23.59
C SER A 255 3.69 11.74 23.93
N GLN A 256 3.41 11.50 25.21
CA GLN A 256 2.60 10.32 25.58
C GLN A 256 1.21 10.38 24.94
N HIS A 257 0.64 11.60 24.79
CA HIS A 257 -0.64 11.83 24.12
C HIS A 257 -0.63 11.35 22.65
N ASP A 258 0.44 11.58 21.90
CA ASP A 258 0.54 11.12 20.50
C ASP A 258 0.54 9.58 20.39
N ILE A 259 1.13 8.90 21.38
CA ILE A 259 1.18 7.43 21.43
C ILE A 259 -0.21 6.88 21.77
N ASP A 260 -0.89 7.49 22.74
CA ASP A 260 -2.25 7.10 23.13
C ASP A 260 -3.24 7.33 21.98
N GLN A 261 -3.12 8.46 21.29
CA GLN A 261 -3.90 8.75 20.09
C GLN A 261 -3.65 7.72 18.98
N LEU A 262 -2.39 7.39 18.70
CA LEU A 262 -2.03 6.34 17.74
C LEU A 262 -2.67 5.00 18.12
N GLN A 263 -2.66 4.62 19.40
CA GLN A 263 -3.25 3.36 19.86
C GLN A 263 -4.77 3.33 19.62
N ILE A 264 -5.48 4.42 19.93
CA ILE A 264 -6.92 4.55 19.70
C ILE A 264 -7.22 4.49 18.19
N GLU A 265 -6.53 5.30 17.38
CA GLU A 265 -6.71 5.34 15.94
C GLU A 265 -6.39 3.99 15.27
N ALA A 266 -5.35 3.29 15.72
CA ALA A 266 -4.96 1.99 15.21
C ALA A 266 -6.00 0.92 15.57
N THR A 267 -6.54 0.96 16.79
CA THR A 267 -7.62 0.05 17.24
C THR A 267 -8.89 0.24 16.41
N ASN A 268 -9.28 1.50 16.17
CA ASN A 268 -10.47 1.82 15.39
C ASN A 268 -10.29 1.47 13.90
N SER A 269 -9.12 1.78 13.34
CA SER A 269 -8.86 1.59 11.91
C SER A 269 -8.56 0.15 11.53
N PHE A 270 -7.97 -0.64 12.45
CA PHE A 270 -7.71 -2.08 12.31
C PHE A 270 -8.76 -2.94 13.04
N GLY A 271 -10.03 -2.55 12.92
CA GLY A 271 -11.15 -3.25 13.57
C GLY A 271 -11.49 -4.64 13.00
N GLU A 272 -12.44 -5.32 13.64
CA GLU A 272 -12.80 -6.72 13.34
C GLU A 272 -13.24 -6.95 11.90
N SER A 273 -13.96 -5.99 11.30
CA SER A 273 -14.41 -6.08 9.90
C SER A 273 -13.24 -6.20 8.93
N LEU A 274 -12.20 -5.36 9.10
CA LEU A 274 -10.99 -5.44 8.27
C LEU A 274 -10.23 -6.74 8.54
N GLN A 275 -10.08 -7.14 9.81
CA GLN A 275 -9.40 -8.38 10.17
C GLN A 275 -10.07 -9.60 9.53
N LYS A 276 -11.40 -9.70 9.63
CA LYS A 276 -12.18 -10.78 9.00
C LYS A 276 -11.95 -10.80 7.48
N LYS A 277 -12.04 -9.63 6.85
CA LYS A 277 -11.81 -9.48 5.42
C LYS A 277 -10.42 -9.99 4.98
N LEU A 278 -9.37 -9.67 5.75
CA LEU A 278 -8.00 -10.13 5.47
C LEU A 278 -7.86 -11.65 5.61
N LEU A 279 -8.51 -12.26 6.60
CA LEU A 279 -8.52 -13.72 6.77
C LEU A 279 -9.27 -14.43 5.64
N ASP A 280 -10.38 -13.85 5.16
CA ASP A 280 -11.11 -14.37 4.01
C ASP A 280 -10.24 -14.36 2.74
N ILE A 281 -9.46 -13.29 2.53
CA ILE A 281 -8.49 -13.19 1.41
C ILE A 281 -7.45 -14.30 1.48
N GLU A 282 -6.87 -14.55 2.66
CA GLU A 282 -5.90 -15.63 2.87
C GLU A 282 -6.52 -17.00 2.55
N GLY A 283 -7.75 -17.22 3.01
CA GLY A 283 -8.51 -18.44 2.78
C GLY A 283 -8.80 -18.72 1.30
N LEU A 284 -9.09 -17.68 0.52
CA LEU A 284 -9.46 -17.79 -0.90
C LEU A 284 -8.25 -17.94 -1.84
N TYR A 285 -7.16 -17.21 -1.60
CA TYR A 285 -6.09 -17.06 -2.59
C TYR A 285 -4.70 -17.49 -2.10
N SER A 286 -4.43 -17.46 -0.80
CA SER A 286 -3.09 -17.80 -0.28
C SER A 286 -2.86 -19.30 -0.18
N LYS A 287 -3.92 -20.10 -0.02
CA LYS A 287 -3.85 -21.58 -0.07
C LYS A 287 -3.34 -22.13 -1.40
N VAL A 288 -3.59 -21.43 -2.51
CA VAL A 288 -3.15 -21.83 -3.87
C VAL A 288 -1.64 -21.64 -4.06
N ARG A 289 -1.00 -20.77 -3.25
CA ARG A 289 0.42 -20.39 -3.40
C ARG A 289 1.39 -21.14 -2.49
N SER A 290 0.95 -22.12 -1.70
CA SER A 290 1.77 -22.84 -0.70
C SER A 290 2.48 -21.94 0.32
N ARG A 291 2.11 -20.66 0.41
CA ARG A 291 2.69 -19.73 1.37
C ARG A 291 1.93 -19.83 2.69
N TYR A 292 2.68 -20.00 3.76
CA TYR A 292 2.23 -20.08 5.15
C TYR A 292 1.21 -18.98 5.49
N THR A 293 0.42 -19.22 6.55
CA THR A 293 -0.60 -18.34 7.15
C THR A 293 -0.03 -17.00 7.66
N PHE A 294 0.57 -16.22 6.76
CA PHE A 294 1.34 -15.03 7.02
C PHE A 294 0.44 -13.84 7.35
N ILE A 295 -0.68 -13.69 6.63
CA ILE A 295 -1.68 -12.66 6.91
C ILE A 295 -2.27 -12.93 8.29
N GLN A 296 -2.69 -14.16 8.58
CA GLN A 296 -3.23 -14.52 9.89
C GLN A 296 -2.20 -14.27 11.02
N ALA A 297 -0.93 -14.61 10.81
CA ALA A 297 0.12 -14.37 11.80
C ALA A 297 0.31 -12.87 12.08
N LEU A 298 0.36 -12.04 11.05
CA LEU A 298 0.50 -10.59 11.20
C LEU A 298 -0.73 -9.93 11.82
N VAL A 299 -1.95 -10.32 11.40
CA VAL A 299 -3.20 -9.87 12.03
C VAL A 299 -3.19 -10.18 13.52
N ARG A 300 -2.76 -11.39 13.90
CA ARG A 300 -2.64 -11.78 15.32
C ARG A 300 -1.63 -10.92 16.08
N ARG A 301 -0.46 -10.65 15.48
CA ARG A 301 0.58 -9.81 16.11
C ARG A 301 0.12 -8.36 16.30
N ILE A 302 -0.45 -7.75 15.27
CA ILE A 302 -0.99 -6.37 15.34
C ILE A 302 -2.09 -6.31 16.40
N ARG A 303 -3.05 -7.24 16.38
CA ARG A 303 -4.10 -7.31 17.40
C ARG A 303 -3.54 -7.49 18.81
N GLY A 304 -2.47 -8.27 18.96
CA GLY A 304 -1.74 -8.42 20.21
C GLY A 304 -1.21 -7.08 20.71
N LEU A 305 -0.49 -6.35 19.85
CA LEU A 305 0.07 -5.03 20.18
C LEU A 305 -1.01 -4.03 20.61
N LEU A 306 -2.13 -3.97 19.90
CA LEU A 306 -3.20 -3.00 20.18
C LEU A 306 -3.94 -3.27 21.50
N ARG A 307 -3.88 -4.50 22.01
CA ARG A 307 -4.45 -4.89 23.31
C ARG A 307 -3.51 -4.64 24.49
N ILE A 308 -2.24 -4.32 24.24
CA ILE A 308 -1.30 -3.98 25.32
C ILE A 308 -1.69 -2.58 25.80
N SER A 309 -2.43 -2.50 26.90
CA SER A 309 -2.56 -1.25 27.64
C SER A 309 -1.21 -0.97 28.30
N ARG A 310 -0.56 0.15 27.94
CA ARG A 310 0.55 0.69 28.75
C ARG A 310 -0.06 1.13 30.08
N THR A 311 0.16 0.35 31.14
CA THR A 311 -0.13 0.72 32.53
C THR A 311 0.87 1.73 33.04
#